data_AF-A0A7C6TNR9-F1
#
_entry.id   AF-A0A7C6TNR9-F1
#
_cell.length_a   1.000
_cell.length_b   1.000
_cell.length_c   1.000
_cell.angle_alpha   90.00
_cell.angle_beta   90.00
_cell.angle_gamma   90.00
#
_symmetry.space_group_name_H-M   'P 1'
#
loop_
_entity.id
_entity.type
_entity.pdbx_description
1 polymer ?
#
loop_
_entity_poly.entity_id
_entity_poly.type
_entity_poly.pdbx_seq_one_letter_code
_entity_poly.pdbx_strand_id
1 'polypeptide(L)'
;MGTFTYWKTDKGNFMFNLAASNKAVLLVSSTPYKTKPGCLGGIESIARFAGSDIEDQTLVRKQESLKAPRWEVYKDKAEKFRFRLIANNGNNIAIAEDSYTTKAACLNGIESVRRNVEKYDVVFSDGKPK
;
A
#
# COMPACT_ATOMS: atom_id res chain seq x y z
N MET A 1 -8.79 -3.71 -13.97
CA MET A 1 -9.51 -3.24 -12.77
C MET A 1 -8.83 -3.88 -11.58
N GLY A 2 -8.57 -3.12 -10.52
CA GLY A 2 -7.96 -3.67 -9.31
C GLY A 2 -8.96 -4.46 -8.47
N THR A 3 -8.45 -5.25 -7.54
CA THR A 3 -9.28 -5.93 -6.56
C THR A 3 -8.64 -5.80 -5.20
N PHE A 4 -9.34 -5.14 -4.28
CA PHE A 4 -9.01 -5.22 -2.86
C PHE A 4 -9.61 -6.49 -2.29
N THR A 5 -8.76 -7.37 -1.75
CA THR A 5 -9.24 -8.53 -0.98
C THR A 5 -8.95 -8.30 0.49
N TYR A 6 -9.97 -8.40 1.34
CA TYR A 6 -9.80 -8.36 2.79
C TYR A 6 -10.18 -9.68 3.43
N TRP A 7 -9.52 -10.02 4.54
CA TRP A 7 -9.75 -11.25 5.28
C TRP A 7 -9.60 -11.02 6.78
N LYS A 8 -10.15 -11.95 7.57
CA LYS A 8 -9.93 -12.03 9.01
C LYS A 8 -8.77 -13.00 9.26
N THR A 9 -7.78 -12.57 10.02
CA THR A 9 -6.65 -13.38 10.47
C THR A 9 -7.10 -14.30 11.61
N ASP A 10 -6.33 -15.36 11.89
CA ASP A 10 -6.59 -16.29 13.00
C ASP A 10 -6.61 -15.58 14.37
N LYS A 11 -5.93 -14.43 14.47
CA LYS A 11 -5.90 -13.57 15.66
C LYS A 11 -7.10 -12.63 15.77
N GLY A 12 -8.08 -12.76 14.88
CA GLY A 12 -9.31 -11.97 14.87
C GLY A 12 -9.20 -10.57 14.26
N ASN A 13 -8.01 -10.13 13.89
CA ASN A 13 -7.78 -8.85 13.19
C ASN A 13 -8.03 -8.99 11.68
N PHE A 14 -8.20 -7.87 11.00
CA PHE A 14 -8.44 -7.79 9.57
C PHE A 14 -7.21 -7.27 8.83
N MET A 15 -6.95 -7.83 7.66
CA MET A 15 -5.93 -7.34 6.72
C MET A 15 -6.56 -7.24 5.33
N PHE A 16 -5.91 -6.51 4.45
CA PHE A 16 -6.27 -6.47 3.04
C PHE A 16 -5.03 -6.43 2.14
N ASN A 17 -5.24 -6.76 0.87
CA ASN A 17 -4.31 -6.49 -0.22
C ASN A 17 -5.02 -5.73 -1.34
N LEU A 18 -4.25 -5.17 -2.27
CA LEU A 18 -4.70 -4.76 -3.59
C LEU A 18 -3.96 -5.61 -4.62
N ALA A 19 -4.69 -6.30 -5.47
CA ALA A 19 -4.15 -6.99 -6.64
C ALA A 19 -4.49 -6.23 -7.93
N ALA A 20 -3.56 -6.25 -8.89
CA ALA A 20 -3.82 -5.82 -10.27
C ALA A 20 -4.67 -6.86 -11.01
N SER A 21 -5.15 -6.51 -12.21
CA SER A 21 -5.97 -7.41 -13.03
C SER A 21 -5.27 -8.72 -13.43
N ASN A 22 -3.93 -8.73 -13.47
CA ASN A 22 -3.13 -9.93 -13.70
C ASN A 22 -2.85 -10.71 -12.40
N LYS A 23 -3.59 -10.45 -11.32
CA LYS A 23 -3.48 -11.04 -9.98
C LYS A 23 -2.17 -10.73 -9.24
N ALA A 24 -1.29 -9.89 -9.78
CA ALA A 24 -0.10 -9.45 -9.06
C ALA A 24 -0.51 -8.57 -7.86
N VAL A 25 -0.08 -8.96 -6.65
CA VAL A 25 -0.33 -8.16 -5.44
C VAL A 25 0.57 -6.93 -5.46
N LEU A 26 -0.05 -5.75 -5.37
CA LEU A 26 0.63 -4.47 -5.44
C LEU A 26 0.98 -3.94 -4.04
N LEU A 27 0.03 -4.05 -3.11
CA LEU A 27 0.22 -3.61 -1.72
C LEU A 27 -0.61 -4.44 -0.76
N VAL A 28 -0.24 -4.34 0.51
CA VAL A 28 -0.97 -4.88 1.65
C VAL A 28 -1.13 -3.82 2.74
N SER A 29 -2.14 -4.00 3.59
CA SER A 29 -2.27 -3.23 4.83
C SER A 29 -0.97 -3.30 5.64
N SER A 30 -0.45 -2.14 6.04
CA SER A 30 0.81 -2.04 6.81
C SER A 30 0.75 -2.75 8.18
N THR A 31 -0.44 -2.74 8.79
CA THR A 31 -0.72 -3.33 10.11
C THR A 31 -2.13 -3.94 10.12
N PRO A 32 -2.39 -4.93 10.99
CA PRO A 32 -3.72 -5.50 11.14
C PRO A 32 -4.70 -4.49 11.76
N TYR A 33 -5.91 -4.43 11.22
CA TYR A 33 -7.02 -3.64 11.75
C TYR A 33 -7.83 -4.45 12.76
N LYS A 34 -8.21 -3.84 13.88
CA LYS A 34 -9.03 -4.54 14.91
C LYS A 34 -10.46 -4.83 14.45
N THR A 35 -11.01 -4.04 13.54
CA THR A 35 -12.41 -4.11 13.14
C THR A 35 -12.56 -4.10 11.62
N LYS A 36 -13.61 -4.76 11.12
CA LYS A 36 -13.97 -4.74 9.69
C LYS A 36 -14.17 -3.31 9.17
N PRO A 37 -14.95 -2.42 9.84
CA PRO A 37 -15.09 -1.04 9.37
C PRO A 37 -13.76 -0.29 9.28
N GLY A 38 -12.84 -0.49 10.24
CA GLY A 38 -11.51 0.13 10.18
C GLY A 38 -10.69 -0.36 8.99
N CYS A 39 -10.76 -1.66 8.68
CA CYS A 39 -10.11 -2.26 7.50
C CYS A 39 -10.64 -1.66 6.20
N LEU A 40 -11.97 -1.55 6.06
CA LEU A 40 -12.62 -0.96 4.88
C LEU A 40 -12.29 0.54 4.75
N GLY A 41 -12.28 1.29 5.85
CA GLY A 41 -11.84 2.69 5.85
C GLY A 41 -10.36 2.86 5.46
N GLY A 42 -9.52 1.86 5.76
CA GLY A 42 -8.14 1.79 5.28
C GLY A 42 -8.07 1.64 3.75
N ILE A 43 -8.91 0.79 3.16
CA ILE A 43 -9.02 0.62 1.70
C ILE A 43 -9.47 1.93 1.03
N GLU A 44 -10.52 2.55 1.55
CA GLU A 44 -11.02 3.85 1.05
C GLU A 44 -9.95 4.95 1.14
N SER A 45 -9.16 4.95 2.22
CA SER A 45 -8.05 5.89 2.38
C SER A 45 -6.97 5.69 1.31
N ILE A 46 -6.65 4.45 0.94
CA ILE A 46 -5.69 4.18 -0.14
C ILE A 46 -6.21 4.72 -1.46
N ALA A 47 -7.47 4.43 -1.81
CA ALA A 47 -8.06 4.92 -3.06
C ALA A 47 -8.04 6.46 -3.11
N ARG A 48 -8.37 7.12 -2.00
CA ARG A 48 -8.35 8.59 -1.90
C ARG A 48 -6.94 9.18 -1.99
N PHE A 49 -5.95 8.53 -1.39
CA PHE A 49 -4.59 9.08 -1.25
C PHE A 49 -3.60 8.57 -2.30
N ALA A 50 -4.01 7.70 -3.22
CA ALA A 50 -3.11 7.15 -4.24
C ALA A 50 -2.47 8.22 -5.13
N GLY A 51 -3.17 9.33 -5.38
CA GLY A 51 -2.67 10.48 -6.14
C GLY A 51 -1.67 11.38 -5.40
N SER A 52 -1.28 11.05 -4.16
CA SER A 52 -0.38 11.90 -3.37
C SER A 52 1.04 11.95 -3.96
N ASP A 53 1.80 12.97 -3.56
CA ASP A 53 3.19 13.16 -3.93
C ASP A 53 4.11 12.06 -3.39
N ILE A 54 5.28 11.90 -4.02
CA ILE A 54 6.27 10.89 -3.66
C ILE A 54 7.44 11.58 -2.95
N GLU A 55 7.67 11.19 -1.70
CA GLU A 55 8.87 11.50 -0.94
C GLU A 55 9.91 10.40 -1.18
N ASP A 56 11.07 10.77 -1.73
CA ASP A 56 12.16 9.84 -1.97
C ASP A 56 13.21 9.90 -0.86
N GLN A 57 13.17 8.92 0.03
CA GLN A 57 14.10 8.80 1.16
C GLN A 57 15.40 8.09 0.79
N THR A 58 15.59 7.74 -0.49
CA THR A 58 16.82 7.09 -1.00
C THR A 58 17.84 8.10 -1.52
N LEU A 59 17.48 9.39 -1.54
CA LEU A 59 18.37 10.46 -1.95
C LEU A 59 19.52 10.66 -0.95
N VAL A 60 20.72 10.90 -1.48
CA VAL A 60 21.93 11.16 -0.67
C VAL A 60 21.79 12.44 0.16
N ARG A 61 21.11 13.46 -0.39
CA ARG A 61 20.83 14.71 0.30
C ARG A 61 19.46 14.63 0.95
N LYS A 62 19.43 14.69 2.28
CA LYS A 62 18.19 14.71 3.05
C LYS A 62 17.38 15.97 2.72
N GLN A 63 16.13 15.78 2.30
CA GLN A 63 15.17 16.85 2.07
C GLN A 63 14.20 16.94 3.26
N GLU A 64 13.50 18.06 3.39
CA GLU A 64 12.38 18.15 4.32
C GLU A 64 11.29 17.15 3.92
N SER A 65 10.67 16.50 4.92
CA SER A 65 9.60 15.55 4.66
C SER A 65 8.37 16.25 4.12
N LEU A 66 7.72 15.64 3.13
CA LEU A 66 6.48 16.14 2.57
C LEU A 66 5.37 16.04 3.62
N LYS A 67 4.37 16.91 3.55
CA LYS A 67 3.17 16.78 4.39
C LYS A 67 2.39 15.53 3.95
N ALA A 68 1.69 14.91 4.90
CA ALA A 68 0.81 13.80 4.58
C ALA A 68 -0.53 14.32 4.00
N PRO A 69 -1.23 13.53 3.17
CA PRO A 69 -0.87 12.20 2.70
C PRO A 69 0.28 12.22 1.67
N ARG A 70 1.10 11.17 1.65
CA ARG A 70 2.25 11.05 0.75
C ARG A 70 2.66 9.59 0.57
N TRP A 71 3.28 9.29 -0.56
CA TRP A 71 4.07 8.08 -0.72
C TRP A 71 5.48 8.31 -0.19
N GLU A 72 6.08 7.27 0.37
CA GLU A 72 7.49 7.27 0.73
C GLU A 72 8.19 6.10 0.03
N VAL A 73 9.24 6.39 -0.73
CA VAL A 73 10.13 5.39 -1.33
C VAL A 73 11.39 5.30 -0.49
N TYR A 74 11.70 4.11 0.01
CA TYR A 74 12.81 3.87 0.93
C TYR A 74 13.50 2.54 0.63
N LYS A 75 14.67 2.31 1.24
CA LYS A 75 15.32 1.00 1.24
C LYS A 75 14.90 0.19 2.46
N ASP A 76 14.47 -1.05 2.24
CA ASP A 76 14.18 -2.00 3.32
C ASP A 76 15.46 -2.58 3.94
N LYS A 77 15.31 -3.46 4.94
CA LYS A 77 16.43 -4.10 5.64
C LYS A 77 17.33 -4.96 4.73
N ALA A 78 16.83 -5.34 3.56
CA ALA A 78 17.57 -6.11 2.56
C ALA A 78 18.18 -5.22 1.48
N GLU A 79 18.26 -3.91 1.71
CA GLU A 79 18.75 -2.90 0.76
C GLU A 79 17.95 -2.84 -0.56
N LYS A 80 16.73 -3.37 -0.56
CA LYS A 80 15.81 -3.32 -1.71
C LYS A 80 14.86 -2.13 -1.58
N PHE A 81 14.42 -1.60 -2.71
CA PHE A 81 13.48 -0.48 -2.74
C PHE A 81 12.09 -0.94 -2.36
N ARG A 82 11.41 -0.19 -1.49
CA ARG A 82 10.02 -0.43 -1.13
C ARG A 82 9.29 0.90 -1.02
N PHE A 83 7.98 0.88 -1.23
CA PHE A 83 7.14 2.05 -1.00
C PHE A 83 6.17 1.79 0.15
N ARG A 84 5.74 2.88 0.79
CA ARG A 84 4.62 2.90 1.74
C ARG A 84 3.75 4.14 1.51
N LEU A 85 2.48 4.05 1.89
CA LEU A 85 1.54 5.18 1.85
C LEU A 85 1.27 5.69 3.26
N ILE A 86 1.57 6.97 3.48
CA ILE A 86 1.29 7.69 4.71
C ILE A 86 -0.03 8.44 4.55
N ALA A 87 -1.00 8.16 5.43
CA ALA A 87 -2.29 8.84 5.46
C ALA A 87 -2.19 10.24 6.09
N ASN A 88 -3.24 11.06 5.93
CA ASN A 88 -3.33 12.42 6.48
C ASN A 88 -3.08 12.53 8.00
N ASN A 89 -3.33 11.47 8.77
CA ASN A 89 -3.04 11.40 10.20
C ASN A 89 -1.58 11.00 10.54
N GLY A 90 -0.72 10.87 9.52
CA GLY A 90 0.68 10.47 9.68
C GLY A 90 0.91 8.96 9.78
N ASN A 91 -0.15 8.13 9.77
CA ASN A 91 0.00 6.68 9.87
C ASN A 91 0.35 6.06 8.51
N ASN A 92 1.28 5.11 8.52
CA ASN A 92 1.49 4.21 7.39
C ASN A 92 0.27 3.28 7.28
N ILE A 93 -0.45 3.31 6.17
CA ILE A 93 -1.65 2.48 5.96
C ILE A 93 -1.45 1.33 4.97
N ALA A 94 -0.41 1.41 4.13
CA ALA A 94 -0.13 0.39 3.12
C ALA A 94 1.36 0.32 2.79
N ILE A 95 1.83 -0.89 2.49
CA ILE A 95 3.19 -1.15 2.02
C ILE A 95 3.14 -2.00 0.76
N ALA A 96 4.13 -1.86 -0.13
CA ALA A 96 4.31 -2.82 -1.22
C ALA A 96 4.42 -4.25 -0.64
N GLU A 97 3.80 -5.27 -1.25
CA GLU A 97 3.90 -6.65 -0.74
C GLU A 97 5.35 -7.15 -0.83
N ASP A 98 5.93 -7.01 -2.01
CA ASP A 98 7.33 -7.34 -2.30
C ASP A 98 8.20 -6.08 -2.41
N SER A 99 9.50 -6.25 -2.18
CA SER A 99 10.49 -5.22 -2.46
C SER A 99 11.11 -5.35 -3.85
N TYR A 100 11.54 -4.23 -4.39
CA TYR A 100 12.03 -4.06 -5.75
C TYR A 100 13.56 -3.95 -5.77
N THR A 101 14.17 -4.47 -6.83
CA THR A 101 15.62 -4.37 -7.04
C THR A 101 16.07 -2.99 -7.51
N THR A 102 15.17 -2.22 -8.13
CA THR A 102 15.47 -0.87 -8.63
C THR A 102 14.42 0.14 -8.18
N LYS A 103 14.86 1.39 -8.00
CA LYS A 103 13.98 2.52 -7.69
C LYS A 103 12.92 2.73 -8.78
N ALA A 104 13.29 2.61 -10.05
CA ALA A 104 12.36 2.75 -11.16
C ALA A 104 11.22 1.71 -11.11
N ALA A 105 11.54 0.44 -10.79
CA ALA A 105 10.53 -0.59 -10.60
C ALA A 105 9.61 -0.29 -9.39
N CYS A 106 10.17 0.25 -8.30
CA CYS A 106 9.39 0.68 -7.15
C CYS A 106 8.39 1.81 -7.50
N LEU A 107 8.85 2.83 -8.24
CA LEU A 107 7.99 3.91 -8.72
C LEU A 107 6.89 3.39 -9.66
N ASN A 108 7.21 2.46 -10.55
CA ASN A 108 6.21 1.79 -11.40
C ASN A 108 5.18 1.00 -10.58
N GLY A 109 5.58 0.47 -9.41
CA GLY A 109 4.67 -0.14 -8.44
C GLY A 109 3.63 0.86 -7.92
N ILE A 110 4.06 2.07 -7.54
CA ILE A 110 3.16 3.16 -7.13
C ILE A 110 2.19 3.53 -8.27
N GLU A 111 2.70 3.69 -9.50
CA GLU A 111 1.84 3.96 -10.67
C GLU A 111 0.84 2.84 -10.94
N SER A 112 1.24 1.59 -10.68
CA SER A 112 0.34 0.44 -10.79
C SER A 112 -0.79 0.52 -9.76
N VAL A 113 -0.47 0.92 -8.52
CA VAL A 113 -1.49 1.16 -7.50
C VAL A 113 -2.47 2.23 -7.96
N ARG A 114 -1.98 3.40 -8.40
CA ARG A 114 -2.82 4.51 -8.89
C ARG A 114 -3.83 4.05 -9.93
N ARG A 115 -3.38 3.35 -10.97
CA ARG A 115 -4.26 2.81 -12.02
C ARG A 115 -5.28 1.79 -11.51
N ASN A 116 -4.91 0.96 -10.54
CA ASN A 116 -5.77 -0.10 -10.03
C ASN A 116 -6.74 0.37 -8.95
N VAL A 117 -6.61 1.60 -8.44
CA VAL A 117 -7.60 2.20 -7.53
C VAL A 117 -8.57 3.17 -8.21
N GLU A 118 -8.38 3.50 -9.50
CA GLU A 118 -9.36 4.28 -10.27
C GLU A 118 -10.69 3.51 -10.41
N LYS A 119 -10.59 2.20 -10.57
CA LYS A 119 -11.72 1.28 -10.56
C LYS A 119 -11.29 -0.01 -9.88
N TYR A 120 -11.98 -0.37 -8.81
CA TYR A 120 -11.68 -1.58 -8.04
C TYR A 120 -12.93 -2.22 -7.46
N ASP A 121 -12.84 -3.52 -7.23
CA ASP A 121 -13.78 -4.26 -6.39
C ASP A 121 -13.22 -4.43 -4.99
N VAL A 122 -14.10 -4.64 -4.01
CA VAL A 122 -13.74 -5.04 -2.65
C VAL A 122 -14.38 -6.39 -2.37
N VAL A 123 -13.57 -7.41 -2.12
CA VAL A 123 -14.02 -8.78 -1.91
C VAL A 123 -13.52 -9.32 -0.57
N PHE A 124 -14.34 -10.16 0.07
CA PHE A 124 -13.94 -10.90 1.25
C PHE A 124 -13.30 -12.24 0.84
N SER A 125 -12.28 -12.67 1.56
CA SER A 125 -11.70 -14.01 1.44
C SER A 125 -11.62 -14.72 2.80
N ASP A 126 -11.84 -16.03 2.79
CA ASP A 126 -11.67 -16.89 3.95
C ASP A 126 -10.17 -17.20 4.13
N GLY A 127 -9.46 -16.27 4.78
CA GLY A 127 -8.01 -16.30 4.96
C GLY A 127 -7.23 -15.43 3.98
N LYS A 128 -5.89 -15.39 4.12
CA LYS A 128 -5.02 -14.64 3.19
C LYS A 128 -5.10 -15.31 1.80
N PRO A 129 -5.42 -14.57 0.73
CA PRO A 129 -5.41 -15.11 -0.62
C PRO A 129 -4.04 -15.71 -0.96
N LYS A 130 -4.04 -16.87 -1.60
CA LYS A 130 -2.83 -17.52 -2.12
C LYS A 130 -2.32 -16.84 -3.38
#